data_AF-A0A0D8CBF7-F1
#
_entry.id   AF-A0A0D8CBF7-F1
#
_cell.length_a   1.000
_cell.length_b   1.000
_cell.length_c   1.000
_cell.angle_alpha   90.00
_cell.angle_beta   90.00
_cell.angle_gamma   90.00
#
_symmetry.space_group_name_H-M   'P 1'
#
loop_
_entity.id
_entity.type
_entity.pdbx_description
1 polymer ?
#
loop_
_entity_poly.entity_id
_entity_poly.type
_entity_poly.pdbx_seq_one_letter_code
_entity_poly.pdbx_strand_id
1 'polypeptide(L)'
;MAGMTRLEELKQSTRSAHQSVDDMVMAMEPFDSRDNYLRFLRLQHIFHGRMKSLYAAADLNDAIPGLAERSRYDAVCADMADLGYDADEDWSRMPINADGAERVGWLYVCEGSSLGAAFLLKAADKIGLHAQFGARHLAGHVEGRGKYWREFAEQVNGLALDAKDEQAVRDGAVNAFAFFRGLAAPQPSV
;
A
#
# COMPACT_ATOMS: atom_id res chain seq x y z
N MET A 1 9.10 22.70 22.66
CA MET A 1 8.06 22.13 21.77
C MET A 1 8.70 20.95 21.08
N ALA A 2 8.15 19.74 21.21
CA ALA A 2 8.62 18.62 20.42
C ALA A 2 8.34 18.94 18.94
N GLY A 3 9.33 18.76 18.08
CA GLY A 3 9.14 18.84 16.63
C GLY A 3 8.18 17.75 16.16
N MET A 4 7.67 17.87 14.93
CA MET A 4 6.91 16.80 14.30
C MET A 4 7.77 15.53 14.20
N THR A 5 7.14 14.38 14.35
CA THR A 5 7.76 13.09 14.07
C THR A 5 7.90 12.87 12.56
N ARG A 6 8.80 11.96 12.16
CA ARG A 6 9.04 11.59 10.76
C ARG A 6 7.74 11.24 10.01
N LEU A 7 6.88 10.42 10.60
CA LEU A 7 5.61 10.07 9.96
C LEU A 7 4.59 11.22 9.93
N GLU A 8 4.62 12.15 10.88
CA GLU A 8 3.78 13.37 10.80
C GLU A 8 4.24 14.28 9.67
N GLU A 9 5.55 14.42 9.47
CA GLU A 9 6.13 15.17 8.35
C GLU A 9 5.80 14.51 7.01
N LEU A 10 5.91 13.18 6.89
CA LEU A 10 5.49 12.46 5.68
C LEU A 10 4.01 12.66 5.39
N LYS A 11 3.14 12.51 6.41
CA LYS A 11 1.70 12.75 6.25
C LYS A 11 1.41 14.15 5.74
N GLN A 12 2.12 15.16 6.26
CA GLN A 12 1.96 16.53 5.81
C GLN A 12 2.46 16.73 4.38
N SER A 13 3.66 16.24 4.05
CA SER A 13 4.32 16.46 2.75
C SER A 13 3.67 15.68 1.62
N THR A 14 3.09 14.50 1.89
CA THR A 14 2.45 13.65 0.88
C THR A 14 0.95 13.85 0.77
N ARG A 15 0.37 14.84 1.45
CA ARG A 15 -1.10 15.06 1.49
C ARG A 15 -1.72 15.22 0.10
N SER A 16 -1.09 15.98 -0.79
CA SER A 16 -1.56 16.18 -2.17
C SER A 16 -1.45 14.90 -3.01
N ALA A 17 -0.36 14.15 -2.85
CA ALA A 17 -0.17 12.86 -3.52
C ALA A 17 -1.20 11.82 -3.06
N HIS A 18 -1.50 11.78 -1.76
CA HIS A 18 -2.58 10.94 -1.21
C HIS A 18 -3.94 11.32 -1.79
N GLN A 19 -4.32 12.60 -1.74
CA GLN A 19 -5.59 13.07 -2.29
C GLN A 19 -5.72 12.71 -3.79
N SER A 20 -4.63 12.87 -4.54
CA SER A 20 -4.55 12.52 -5.94
C SER A 20 -4.84 11.02 -6.19
N VAL A 21 -4.34 10.12 -5.34
CA VAL A 21 -4.67 8.69 -5.40
C VAL A 21 -6.12 8.42 -5.01
N ASP A 22 -6.64 9.06 -3.95
CA ASP A 22 -8.04 8.91 -3.55
C ASP A 22 -8.99 9.32 -4.68
N ASP A 23 -8.76 10.48 -5.29
CA ASP A 23 -9.58 10.99 -6.40
C ASP A 23 -9.56 10.02 -7.59
N MET A 24 -8.38 9.44 -7.89
CA MET A 24 -8.22 8.44 -8.94
C MET A 24 -9.01 7.17 -8.63
N VAL A 25 -8.90 6.63 -7.40
CA VAL A 25 -9.63 5.43 -6.99
C VAL A 25 -11.13 5.66 -7.02
N MET A 26 -11.62 6.83 -6.58
CA MET A 26 -13.04 7.16 -6.62
C MET A 26 -13.56 7.28 -8.05
N ALA A 27 -12.75 7.83 -8.98
CA ALA A 27 -13.10 7.91 -10.39
C ALA A 27 -13.16 6.53 -11.10
N MET A 28 -12.59 5.48 -10.49
CA MET A 28 -12.73 4.10 -10.99
C MET A 28 -14.08 3.46 -10.62
N GLU A 29 -14.87 4.09 -9.75
CA GLU A 29 -16.14 3.58 -9.24
C GLU A 29 -16.05 2.09 -8.81
N PRO A 30 -15.07 1.71 -7.96
CA PRO A 30 -14.71 0.31 -7.73
C PRO A 30 -15.80 -0.51 -7.04
N PHE A 31 -16.86 0.12 -6.54
CA PHE A 31 -17.93 -0.54 -5.82
C PHE A 31 -19.29 -0.48 -6.54
N ASP A 32 -19.30 -0.04 -7.80
CA ASP A 32 -20.52 -0.03 -8.63
C ASP A 32 -20.78 -1.40 -9.27
N SER A 33 -19.71 -2.19 -9.50
CA SER A 33 -19.81 -3.56 -10.00
C SER A 33 -18.57 -4.38 -9.63
N ARG A 34 -18.68 -5.71 -9.70
CA ARG A 34 -17.53 -6.61 -9.52
C ARG A 34 -16.47 -6.43 -10.62
N ASP A 35 -16.86 -6.03 -11.82
CA ASP A 35 -15.93 -5.75 -12.92
C ASP A 35 -15.09 -4.50 -12.65
N ASN A 36 -15.71 -3.44 -12.10
CA ASN A 36 -14.97 -2.25 -11.67
C ASN A 36 -14.06 -2.58 -10.49
N TYR A 37 -14.55 -3.35 -9.52
CA TYR A 37 -13.76 -3.80 -8.39
C TYR A 37 -12.53 -4.59 -8.84
N LEU A 38 -12.67 -5.48 -9.82
CA LEU A 38 -11.54 -6.24 -10.36
C LEU A 38 -10.47 -5.32 -10.93
N ARG A 39 -10.84 -4.24 -11.64
CA ARG A 39 -9.86 -3.26 -12.14
C ARG A 39 -9.06 -2.65 -11.00
N PHE A 40 -9.73 -2.29 -9.90
CA PHE A 40 -9.07 -1.81 -8.69
C PHE A 40 -8.19 -2.89 -8.05
N LEU A 41 -8.69 -4.13 -7.93
CA LEU A 41 -7.96 -5.25 -7.36
C LEU A 41 -6.70 -5.60 -8.16
N ARG A 42 -6.71 -5.44 -9.48
CA ARG A 42 -5.52 -5.56 -10.32
C ARG A 42 -4.44 -4.54 -9.96
N LEU A 43 -4.81 -3.27 -9.68
CA LEU A 43 -3.85 -2.27 -9.23
C LEU A 43 -3.24 -2.67 -7.88
N GLN A 44 -4.07 -3.17 -6.96
CA GLN A 44 -3.62 -3.69 -5.66
C GLN A 44 -2.67 -4.88 -5.84
N HIS A 45 -2.99 -5.82 -6.74
CA HIS A 45 -2.18 -7.00 -7.01
C HIS A 45 -0.79 -6.61 -7.51
N ILE A 46 -0.71 -5.69 -8.47
CA ILE A 46 0.57 -5.20 -8.99
C ILE A 46 1.35 -4.50 -7.87
N PHE A 47 0.73 -3.55 -7.16
CA PHE A 47 1.41 -2.78 -6.13
C PHE A 47 1.93 -3.67 -5.00
N HIS A 48 1.08 -4.51 -4.40
CA HIS A 48 1.48 -5.42 -3.34
C HIS A 48 2.51 -6.45 -3.82
N GLY A 49 2.39 -6.93 -5.05
CA GLY A 49 3.37 -7.87 -5.65
C GLY A 49 4.76 -7.26 -5.74
N ARG A 50 4.85 -5.97 -6.10
CA ARG A 50 6.13 -5.26 -6.15
C ARG A 50 6.69 -4.98 -4.76
N MET A 51 5.85 -4.74 -3.77
CA MET A 51 6.25 -4.51 -2.39
C MET A 51 6.81 -5.76 -1.69
N LYS A 52 6.59 -6.98 -2.21
CA LYS A 52 7.02 -8.24 -1.57
C LYS A 52 8.51 -8.25 -1.22
N SER A 53 9.37 -7.77 -2.13
CA SER A 53 10.82 -7.76 -1.90
C SER A 53 11.21 -6.83 -0.76
N LEU A 54 10.47 -5.72 -0.56
CA LEU A 54 10.69 -4.82 0.58
C LEU A 54 10.25 -5.45 1.89
N TYR A 55 9.08 -6.11 1.92
CA TYR A 55 8.62 -6.82 3.11
C TYR A 55 9.53 -8.00 3.49
N ALA A 56 10.17 -8.64 2.51
CA ALA A 56 11.08 -9.77 2.73
C ALA A 56 12.55 -9.38 2.93
N ALA A 57 12.91 -8.10 2.82
CA ALA A 57 14.30 -7.67 2.92
C ALA A 57 14.82 -7.84 4.35
N ALA A 58 15.95 -8.54 4.49
CA ALA A 58 16.51 -8.88 5.81
C ALA A 58 16.87 -7.63 6.62
N ASP A 59 17.54 -6.67 5.99
CA ASP A 59 17.94 -5.40 6.62
C ASP A 59 16.74 -4.58 7.10
N LEU A 60 15.62 -4.60 6.37
CA LEU A 60 14.39 -3.93 6.80
C LEU A 60 13.68 -4.69 7.92
N ASN A 61 13.74 -6.02 7.96
CA ASN A 61 13.18 -6.81 9.06
C ASN A 61 14.01 -6.69 10.35
N ASP A 62 15.32 -6.50 10.23
CA ASP A 62 16.20 -6.20 11.37
C ASP A 62 15.86 -4.81 11.95
N ALA A 63 15.57 -3.83 11.09
CA ALA A 63 15.22 -2.47 11.50
C ALA A 63 13.76 -2.31 11.96
N ILE A 64 12.85 -3.10 11.39
CA ILE A 64 11.41 -3.06 11.65
C ILE A 64 10.93 -4.50 11.97
N PRO A 65 11.08 -4.96 13.22
CA PRO A 65 10.65 -6.30 13.61
C PRO A 65 9.18 -6.61 13.25
N GLY A 66 8.98 -7.79 12.64
CA GLY A 66 7.67 -8.26 12.19
C GLY A 66 7.24 -7.70 10.83
N LEU A 67 8.13 -7.02 10.10
CA LEU A 67 7.80 -6.42 8.81
C LEU A 67 7.26 -7.44 7.79
N ALA A 68 7.87 -8.61 7.65
CA ALA A 68 7.44 -9.61 6.67
C ALA A 68 5.96 -10.01 6.80
N GLU A 69 5.44 -10.06 8.03
CA GLU A 69 4.05 -10.44 8.34
C GLU A 69 3.03 -9.35 7.96
N ARG A 70 3.49 -8.12 7.70
CA ARG A 70 2.65 -6.99 7.30
C ARG A 70 2.23 -7.06 5.83
N SER A 71 2.92 -7.87 5.03
CA SER A 71 2.60 -8.02 3.60
C SER A 71 1.16 -8.51 3.41
N ARG A 72 0.40 -7.77 2.59
CA ARG A 72 -0.98 -8.14 2.21
C ARG A 72 -1.08 -8.85 0.86
N TYR A 73 0.04 -9.17 0.22
CA TYR A 73 0.05 -9.73 -1.13
C TYR A 73 -0.75 -11.03 -1.24
N ASP A 74 -0.57 -11.96 -0.31
CA ASP A 74 -1.27 -13.25 -0.35
C ASP A 74 -2.78 -13.09 -0.19
N ALA A 75 -3.22 -12.09 0.60
CA ALA A 75 -4.63 -11.74 0.71
C ALA A 75 -5.19 -11.20 -0.61
N VAL A 76 -4.42 -10.39 -1.35
CA VAL A 76 -4.80 -9.90 -2.68
C VAL A 76 -4.89 -11.04 -3.69
N CYS A 77 -3.95 -11.99 -3.67
CA CYS A 77 -4.01 -13.18 -4.53
C CYS A 77 -5.24 -14.05 -4.22
N ALA A 78 -5.56 -14.24 -2.94
CA ALA A 78 -6.78 -14.95 -2.55
C ALA A 78 -8.05 -14.21 -3.01
N ASP A 79 -8.07 -12.88 -2.96
CA ASP A 79 -9.19 -12.08 -3.46
C ASP A 79 -9.37 -12.21 -4.98
N MET A 80 -8.27 -12.26 -5.74
CA MET A 80 -8.29 -12.50 -7.19
C MET A 80 -8.88 -13.89 -7.50
N ALA A 81 -8.47 -14.91 -6.76
CA ALA A 81 -8.97 -16.27 -6.89
C ALA A 81 -10.46 -16.40 -6.54
N ASP A 82 -10.93 -15.72 -5.48
CA ASP A 82 -12.34 -15.67 -5.10
C ASP A 82 -13.22 -15.10 -6.24
N LEU A 83 -12.66 -14.22 -7.09
CA LEU A 83 -13.32 -13.63 -8.25
C LEU A 83 -13.10 -14.40 -9.56
N GLY A 84 -12.38 -15.54 -9.52
CA GLY A 84 -12.14 -16.39 -10.68
C GLY A 84 -11.04 -15.88 -11.62
N TYR A 85 -10.13 -15.02 -11.13
CA TYR A 85 -8.98 -14.52 -11.89
C TYR A 85 -7.70 -15.15 -11.40
N ASP A 86 -6.87 -15.58 -12.36
CA ASP A 86 -5.55 -16.10 -12.05
C ASP A 86 -4.59 -14.95 -11.71
N ALA A 87 -3.94 -15.04 -10.55
CA ALA A 87 -2.93 -14.09 -10.13
C ALA A 87 -1.62 -14.24 -10.91
N ASP A 88 -1.42 -15.37 -11.60
CA ASP A 88 -0.24 -15.67 -12.41
C ASP A 88 -0.25 -14.99 -13.79
N GLU A 89 -1.35 -14.32 -14.16
CA GLU A 89 -1.40 -13.49 -15.36
C GLU A 89 -0.41 -12.31 -15.20
N ASP A 90 0.54 -12.18 -16.13
CA ASP A 90 1.65 -11.22 -16.02
C ASP A 90 1.16 -9.77 -16.22
N TRP A 91 0.78 -9.15 -15.12
CA TRP A 91 0.42 -7.73 -15.06
C TRP A 91 1.65 -6.84 -14.80
N SER A 92 2.85 -7.28 -15.19
CA SER A 92 4.09 -6.62 -14.80
C SER A 92 4.14 -5.14 -15.19
N ARG A 93 4.51 -4.34 -14.19
CA ARG A 93 5.04 -3.00 -14.35
C ARG A 93 6.52 -3.04 -13.99
N MET A 94 7.25 -1.97 -14.29
CA MET A 94 8.65 -1.85 -13.89
C MET A 94 8.83 -2.16 -12.40
N PRO A 95 9.97 -2.78 -12.00
CA PRO A 95 10.25 -3.05 -10.60
C PRO A 95 10.25 -1.74 -9.78
N ILE A 96 10.00 -1.85 -8.47
CA ILE A 96 10.28 -0.74 -7.56
C ILE A 96 11.79 -0.51 -7.58
N ASN A 97 12.20 0.64 -8.10
CA ASN A 97 13.57 1.09 -8.05
C ASN A 97 13.72 2.00 -6.84
N ALA A 98 13.84 1.40 -5.65
CA ALA A 98 14.04 2.08 -4.39
C ALA A 98 15.21 1.43 -3.65
N ASP A 99 16.14 2.24 -3.18
CA ASP A 99 17.30 1.83 -2.40
C ASP A 99 17.33 2.54 -1.05
N GLY A 100 18.26 2.11 -0.17
CA GLY A 100 18.49 2.77 1.11
C GLY A 100 17.21 3.04 1.90
N ALA A 101 17.06 4.30 2.34
CA ALA A 101 15.93 4.78 3.12
C ALA A 101 14.66 5.08 2.28
N GLU A 102 14.74 5.16 0.94
CA GLU A 102 13.53 5.33 0.10
C GLU A 102 12.53 4.19 0.35
N ARG A 103 13.05 2.96 0.54
CA ARG A 103 12.26 1.76 0.83
C ARG A 103 11.34 1.94 2.06
N VAL A 104 11.75 2.71 3.06
CA VAL A 104 10.91 3.02 4.24
C VAL A 104 9.74 3.92 3.85
N GLY A 105 9.94 4.87 2.93
CA GLY A 105 8.88 5.70 2.37
C GLY A 105 7.83 4.89 1.61
N TRP A 106 8.26 3.89 0.84
CA TRP A 106 7.36 2.93 0.18
C TRP A 106 6.54 2.11 1.17
N LEU A 107 7.17 1.61 2.23
CA LEU A 107 6.49 0.90 3.31
C LEU A 107 5.47 1.80 4.01
N TYR A 108 5.81 3.06 4.28
CA TYR A 108 4.88 4.05 4.85
C TYR A 108 3.59 4.19 4.03
N VAL A 109 3.71 4.33 2.71
CA VAL A 109 2.54 4.45 1.82
C VAL A 109 1.71 3.17 1.83
N CYS A 110 2.35 2.01 1.73
CA CYS A 110 1.67 0.73 1.71
C CYS A 110 0.97 0.41 3.04
N GLU A 111 1.64 0.58 4.17
CA GLU A 111 1.07 0.37 5.51
C GLU A 111 -0.03 1.40 5.82
N GLY A 112 0.18 2.66 5.43
CA GLY A 112 -0.78 3.75 5.66
C GLY A 112 -2.12 3.53 4.94
N SER A 113 -2.10 2.92 3.75
CA SER A 113 -3.32 2.62 2.98
C SER A 113 -4.29 1.68 3.73
N SER A 114 -3.80 0.89 4.70
CA SER A 114 -4.63 -0.02 5.50
C SER A 114 -5.59 0.71 6.46
N LEU A 115 -5.29 1.96 6.84
CA LEU A 115 -6.11 2.76 7.74
C LEU A 115 -7.44 3.16 7.09
N GLY A 116 -7.38 3.66 5.84
CA GLY A 116 -8.54 4.07 5.06
C GLY A 116 -9.35 2.90 4.49
N ALA A 117 -8.74 1.72 4.38
CA ALA A 117 -9.36 0.52 3.80
C ALA A 117 -10.62 0.04 4.53
N ALA A 118 -10.89 0.51 5.77
CA ALA A 118 -12.16 0.23 6.45
C ALA A 118 -13.39 0.75 5.67
N PHE A 119 -13.27 1.93 5.06
CA PHE A 119 -14.35 2.50 4.24
C PHE A 119 -14.55 1.70 2.96
N LEU A 120 -13.44 1.29 2.33
CA LEU A 120 -13.44 0.45 1.12
C LEU A 120 -14.07 -0.92 1.39
N LEU A 121 -13.73 -1.57 2.50
CA LEU A 121 -14.31 -2.86 2.88
C LEU A 121 -15.83 -2.76 3.04
N LYS A 122 -16.32 -1.73 3.73
CA LYS A 122 -17.77 -1.49 3.89
C LYS A 122 -18.47 -1.20 2.56
N ALA A 123 -17.78 -0.56 1.61
CA ALA A 123 -18.32 -0.32 0.28
C ALA A 123 -18.37 -1.61 -0.56
N ALA A 124 -17.36 -2.47 -0.42
CA ALA A 124 -17.27 -3.78 -1.08
C ALA A 124 -18.45 -4.71 -0.70
N ASP A 125 -18.96 -4.62 0.53
CA ASP A 125 -20.14 -5.39 0.97
C ASP A 125 -21.36 -5.18 0.03
N LYS A 126 -21.50 -3.99 -0.59
CA LYS A 126 -22.63 -3.68 -1.50
C LYS A 126 -22.62 -4.51 -2.79
N ILE A 127 -21.46 -4.99 -3.20
CA ILE A 127 -21.27 -5.88 -4.36
C ILE A 127 -21.00 -7.33 -3.91
N GLY A 128 -21.31 -7.63 -2.65
CA GLY A 128 -21.20 -8.95 -2.04
C GLY A 128 -19.76 -9.40 -1.83
N LEU A 129 -18.83 -8.46 -1.56
CA LEU A 129 -17.43 -8.76 -1.27
C LEU A 129 -17.08 -8.45 0.18
N HIS A 130 -16.42 -9.43 0.77
CA HIS A 130 -16.10 -9.71 2.15
C HIS A 130 -14.65 -9.69 2.64
N ALA A 131 -14.40 -9.49 3.93
CA ALA A 131 -13.13 -9.92 4.54
C ALA A 131 -12.89 -11.44 4.43
N GLN A 132 -13.91 -12.25 4.11
CA GLN A 132 -13.76 -13.69 3.83
C GLN A 132 -14.04 -14.09 2.38
N PHE A 133 -14.26 -13.14 1.47
CA PHE A 133 -14.51 -13.42 0.06
C PHE A 133 -14.23 -12.18 -0.81
N GLY A 134 -13.14 -12.17 -1.56
CA GLY A 134 -12.85 -11.13 -2.55
C GLY A 134 -12.46 -9.75 -2.00
N ALA A 135 -12.39 -9.52 -0.69
CA ALA A 135 -11.93 -8.27 -0.07
C ALA A 135 -11.10 -8.49 1.22
N ARG A 136 -10.40 -9.63 1.34
CA ARG A 136 -9.49 -9.99 2.43
C ARG A 136 -8.39 -8.95 2.62
N HIS A 137 -7.82 -8.41 1.53
CA HIS A 137 -6.72 -7.44 1.62
C HIS A 137 -7.14 -6.08 2.22
N LEU A 138 -8.45 -5.80 2.26
CA LEU A 138 -9.00 -4.60 2.89
C LEU A 138 -9.28 -4.81 4.38
N ALA A 139 -9.24 -6.05 4.88
CA ALA A 139 -9.43 -6.36 6.29
C ALA A 139 -8.35 -5.69 7.14
N GLY A 140 -8.74 -5.29 8.35
CA GLY A 140 -7.79 -4.77 9.33
C GLY A 140 -7.08 -5.92 10.02
N HIS A 141 -5.91 -5.65 10.59
CA HIS A 141 -5.25 -6.59 11.49
C HIS A 141 -6.20 -7.00 12.64
N VAL A 142 -6.09 -8.23 13.11
CA VAL A 142 -6.96 -8.80 14.16
C VAL A 142 -6.92 -8.00 15.46
N GLU A 143 -5.80 -7.37 15.76
CA GLU A 143 -5.62 -6.51 16.93
C GLU A 143 -6.05 -5.04 16.71
N GLY A 144 -6.55 -4.73 15.50
CA GLY A 144 -7.05 -3.42 15.13
C GLY A 144 -6.07 -2.57 14.33
N ARG A 145 -6.59 -1.92 13.28
CA ARG A 145 -5.82 -1.07 12.33
C ARG A 145 -4.99 -0.01 13.03
N GLY A 146 -5.60 0.71 13.97
CA GLY A 146 -4.95 1.83 14.66
C GLY A 146 -3.86 1.39 15.64
N LYS A 147 -3.92 0.18 16.21
CA LYS A 147 -2.83 -0.37 17.02
C LYS A 147 -1.66 -0.75 16.12
N TYR A 148 -1.95 -1.55 15.09
CA TYR A 148 -0.93 -2.07 14.18
C TYR A 148 -0.19 -0.99 13.38
N TRP A 149 -0.88 0.11 13.04
CA TRP A 149 -0.27 1.30 12.46
C TRP A 149 0.62 2.04 13.44
N ARG A 150 0.19 2.22 14.70
CA ARG A 150 1.02 2.90 15.71
C ARG A 150 2.31 2.15 15.99
N GLU A 151 2.27 0.83 16.03
CA GLU A 151 3.48 0.00 16.19
C GLU A 151 4.46 0.19 15.04
N PHE A 152 3.97 0.19 13.79
CA PHE A 152 4.82 0.52 12.63
C PHE A 152 5.37 1.94 12.72
N ALA A 153 4.52 2.91 13.08
CA ALA A 153 4.89 4.31 13.21
C ALA A 153 5.97 4.54 14.27
N GLU A 154 5.86 3.89 15.42
CA GLU A 154 6.85 3.96 16.49
C GLU A 154 8.20 3.41 16.04
N GLN A 155 8.22 2.25 15.38
CA GLN A 155 9.45 1.67 14.83
C GLN A 155 10.09 2.57 13.77
N VAL A 156 9.30 3.04 12.80
CA VAL A 156 9.82 3.92 11.74
C VAL A 156 10.30 5.25 12.29
N ASN A 157 9.61 5.87 13.25
CA ASN A 157 10.06 7.11 13.90
C ASN A 157 11.33 6.89 14.73
N GLY A 158 11.54 5.68 15.28
CA GLY A 158 12.71 5.32 16.07
C GLY A 158 13.98 5.05 15.26
N LEU A 159 13.90 4.97 13.92
CA LEU A 159 15.08 4.75 13.08
C LEU A 159 16.06 5.93 13.19
N ALA A 160 17.34 5.60 13.37
CA ALA A 160 18.44 6.56 13.34
C ALA A 160 18.84 6.85 11.90
N LEU A 161 18.34 7.97 11.36
CA LEU A 161 18.57 8.42 9.99
C LEU A 161 19.30 9.77 10.01
N ASP A 162 20.21 9.98 9.05
CA ASP A 162 20.78 11.31 8.82
C ASP A 162 19.85 12.15 7.91
N ALA A 163 20.20 13.41 7.69
CA ALA A 163 19.37 14.33 6.90
C ALA A 163 19.18 13.88 5.44
N LYS A 164 20.14 13.14 4.86
CA LYS A 164 20.03 12.62 3.50
C LYS A 164 19.05 11.45 3.47
N ASP A 165 19.14 10.55 4.45
CA ASP A 165 18.21 9.43 4.58
C ASP A 165 16.79 9.92 4.86
N GLU A 166 16.60 10.94 5.69
CA GLU A 166 15.29 11.57 5.91
C GLU A 166 14.67 12.09 4.61
N GLN A 167 15.48 12.73 3.77
CA GLN A 167 15.02 13.18 2.45
C GLN A 167 14.69 11.99 1.55
N ALA A 168 15.50 10.93 1.55
CA ALA A 168 15.22 9.72 0.79
C ALA A 168 13.91 9.03 1.23
N VAL A 169 13.59 8.98 2.53
CA VAL A 169 12.27 8.47 2.98
C VAL A 169 11.13 9.27 2.35
N ARG A 170 11.25 10.61 2.29
CA ARG A 170 10.23 11.49 1.68
C ARG A 170 10.12 11.24 0.19
N ASP A 171 11.23 11.15 -0.52
CA ASP A 171 11.28 10.89 -1.96
C ASP A 171 10.68 9.51 -2.28
N GLY A 172 11.01 8.49 -1.49
CA GLY A 172 10.43 7.16 -1.59
C GLY A 172 8.90 7.15 -1.41
N ALA A 173 8.37 7.91 -0.46
CA ALA A 173 6.92 8.02 -0.27
C ALA A 173 6.24 8.71 -1.46
N VAL A 174 6.82 9.78 -1.99
CA VAL A 174 6.32 10.45 -3.20
C VAL A 174 6.35 9.51 -4.41
N ASN A 175 7.45 8.78 -4.59
CA ASN A 175 7.62 7.79 -5.66
C ASN A 175 6.59 6.66 -5.55
N ALA A 176 6.28 6.18 -4.34
CA ALA A 176 5.27 5.15 -4.12
C ALA A 176 3.86 5.61 -4.52
N PHE A 177 3.45 6.83 -4.15
CA PHE A 177 2.18 7.40 -4.59
C PHE A 177 2.13 7.58 -6.11
N ALA A 178 3.21 8.11 -6.71
CA ALA A 178 3.31 8.31 -8.14
C ALA A 178 3.23 6.99 -8.91
N PHE A 179 3.91 5.95 -8.41
CA PHE A 179 3.85 4.61 -8.96
C PHE A 179 2.43 4.05 -8.94
N PHE A 180 1.77 4.07 -7.78
CA PHE A 180 0.39 3.56 -7.64
C PHE A 180 -0.57 4.30 -8.58
N ARG A 181 -0.46 5.63 -8.66
CA ARG A 181 -1.26 6.44 -9.59
C ARG A 181 -0.99 6.06 -11.05
N GLY A 182 0.26 5.81 -11.41
CA GLY A 182 0.67 5.39 -12.75
C GLY A 182 0.10 4.04 -13.18
N LEU A 183 -0.28 3.17 -12.22
CA LEU A 183 -0.89 1.86 -12.53
C LEU A 183 -2.23 2.00 -13.26
N ALA A 184 -2.99 3.06 -12.96
CA ALA A 184 -4.29 3.34 -13.58
C ALA A 184 -4.19 3.92 -15.00
N ALA A 185 -3.00 4.37 -15.41
CA ALA A 185 -2.80 4.87 -16.78
C ALA A 185 -2.84 3.71 -17.79
N PRO A 186 -3.47 3.91 -18.97
CA PRO A 186 -3.40 2.95 -20.07
C PRO A 186 -1.95 2.59 -20.38
N GLN A 187 -1.66 1.31 -20.60
CA GLN A 187 -0.35 0.91 -21.11
C GLN A 187 -0.15 1.56 -22.48
N PRO A 188 1.01 2.18 -22.78
CA PRO A 188 1.32 2.52 -24.15
C PRO A 188 1.32 1.21 -24.96
N SER A 189 0.59 1.19 -26.08
CA SER A 189 0.70 0.11 -27.05
C SER A 189 2.17 0.02 -27.49
N VAL A 190 2.76 -1.17 -27.36
CA VAL A 190 4.06 -1.49 -27.98
C VAL A 190 3.95 -1.35 -29.49
#